data_AF-A0A183EG75-F1
#
_entry.id   AF-A0A183EG75-F1
#
_cell.length_a   1.000
_cell.length_b   1.000
_cell.length_c   1.000
_cell.angle_alpha   90.00
_cell.angle_beta   90.00
_cell.angle_gamma   90.00
#
_symmetry.space_group_name_H-M   'P 1'
#
loop_
_entity.id
_entity.type
_entity.pdbx_description
1 polymer ?
#
loop_
_entity_poly.entity_id
_entity_poly.type
_entity_poly.pdbx_seq_one_letter_code
_entity_poly.pdbx_strand_id
1 'polypeptide(L)'
;MGVPKFYRWISERYPSLSEVIADEQIPEFDNLYLDMNGIIHGCSHPDDEDVSFRISEDQIFRDIFHYVDVLFGIIKPRKVFFMAIDGVAPRAKMNQQRARRFMSAKNSQDALQKAMNKGVPIPNEKPFDSNCITPGLCNIALASVLFCPGEGEHKIMDFIRSERSQPNYDPNTRHCLYGLDADLIMLGMCSHEPHFALLREEVKFGRPKNHGTKHKSVFHASISFFYLTRLSYFVGVLWFLYSLRCRKPELAGFSVCYGFQLQSARNLKF
;
A
#
# COMPACT_ATOMS: atom_id res chain seq x y z
N MET A 1 -9.29 -0.42 2.68
CA MET A 1 -10.43 0.06 1.86
C MET A 1 -10.47 -0.78 0.59
N GLY A 2 -11.21 -0.38 -0.44
CA GLY A 2 -11.17 -1.01 -1.76
C GLY A 2 -12.09 -2.20 -1.96
N VAL A 3 -11.89 -2.90 -3.07
CA VAL A 3 -12.68 -4.05 -3.47
C VAL A 3 -12.37 -5.25 -2.55
N PRO A 4 -13.33 -5.73 -1.74
CA PRO A 4 -13.08 -6.80 -0.78
C PRO A 4 -12.52 -8.05 -1.46
N LYS A 5 -11.46 -8.64 -0.88
CA LYS A 5 -10.80 -9.86 -1.37
C LYS A 5 -10.25 -9.77 -2.81
N PHE A 6 -10.15 -8.57 -3.39
CA PHE A 6 -9.64 -8.41 -4.76
C PHE A 6 -8.20 -8.90 -4.90
N TYR A 7 -7.32 -8.52 -3.96
CA TYR A 7 -5.94 -9.02 -3.93
C TYR A 7 -5.90 -10.55 -3.83
N ARG A 8 -6.73 -11.15 -2.98
CA ARG A 8 -6.80 -12.61 -2.86
C ARG A 8 -7.21 -13.25 -4.18
N TRP A 9 -8.25 -12.72 -4.82
CA TRP A 9 -8.75 -13.24 -6.10
C TRP A 9 -7.69 -13.15 -7.20
N ILE A 10 -6.94 -12.03 -7.28
CA ILE A 10 -5.92 -11.85 -8.32
C ILE A 10 -4.72 -12.75 -8.10
N SER A 11 -4.27 -12.93 -6.85
CA SER A 11 -3.16 -13.82 -6.51
C SER A 11 -3.51 -15.29 -6.70
N GLU A 12 -4.75 -15.70 -6.40
CA GLU A 12 -5.23 -17.06 -6.68
C GLU A 12 -5.35 -17.33 -8.18
N ARG A 13 -5.78 -16.34 -8.97
CA ARG A 13 -5.98 -16.48 -10.42
C ARG A 13 -4.67 -16.39 -11.22
N TYR A 14 -3.72 -15.58 -10.76
CA TYR A 14 -2.46 -15.29 -11.43
C TYR A 14 -1.29 -15.38 -10.43
N PRO A 15 -0.87 -16.59 -10.02
CA PRO A 15 0.15 -16.78 -9.01
C PRO A 15 1.54 -16.28 -9.43
N SER A 16 1.82 -16.14 -10.73
CA SER A 16 3.09 -15.65 -11.27
C SER A 16 3.32 -14.14 -11.07
N LEU A 17 2.31 -13.41 -10.58
CA LEU A 17 2.40 -11.99 -10.28
C LEU A 17 3.05 -11.69 -8.94
N SER A 18 2.93 -12.61 -7.98
CA SER A 18 3.49 -12.49 -6.65
C SER A 18 4.78 -13.31 -6.54
N GLU A 19 5.86 -12.65 -6.16
CA GLU A 19 7.15 -13.28 -5.91
C GLU A 19 7.57 -12.97 -4.48
N VAL A 20 7.86 -14.02 -3.70
CA VAL A 20 8.34 -13.87 -2.33
C VAL A 20 9.81 -13.49 -2.39
N ILE A 21 10.21 -12.52 -1.57
CA ILE A 21 11.60 -12.07 -1.53
C ILE A 21 12.49 -13.17 -0.95
N ALA A 22 13.48 -13.59 -1.74
CA ALA A 22 14.71 -14.17 -1.23
C ALA A 22 15.81 -13.09 -1.34
N ASP A 23 16.63 -12.92 -0.30
CA ASP A 23 17.57 -11.80 -0.13
C ASP A 23 18.53 -11.54 -1.32
N GLU A 24 18.71 -12.51 -2.22
CA GLU A 24 19.68 -12.45 -3.32
C GLU A 24 19.09 -12.02 -4.67
N GLN A 25 17.77 -11.90 -4.84
CA GLN A 25 17.13 -11.66 -6.15
C GLN A 25 16.22 -10.42 -6.22
N ILE A 26 16.45 -9.43 -5.35
CA ILE A 26 15.66 -8.19 -5.38
C ILE A 26 16.08 -7.36 -6.61
N PRO A 27 15.16 -7.03 -7.53
CA PRO A 27 15.49 -6.15 -8.65
C PRO A 27 15.77 -4.73 -8.14
N GLU A 28 16.70 -4.04 -8.80
CA GLU A 28 16.97 -2.64 -8.49
C GLU A 28 15.79 -1.75 -8.86
N PHE A 29 15.48 -0.78 -7.99
CA PHE A 29 14.45 0.24 -8.21
C PHE A 29 15.05 1.65 -8.22
N ASP A 30 14.51 2.52 -9.07
CA ASP A 30 14.89 3.94 -9.09
C ASP A 30 14.14 4.71 -8.02
N ASN A 31 12.83 4.44 -7.91
CA ASN A 31 11.91 5.22 -7.10
C ASN A 31 11.17 4.32 -6.12
N LEU A 32 11.16 4.70 -4.84
CA LEU A 32 10.38 4.06 -3.79
C LEU A 32 9.34 5.05 -3.23
N TYR A 33 8.09 4.62 -3.19
CA TYR A 33 6.96 5.38 -2.67
C TYR A 33 6.37 4.65 -1.46
N LEU A 34 6.21 5.34 -0.33
CA LEU A 34 5.60 4.81 0.88
C LEU A 34 4.29 5.52 1.19
N ASP A 35 3.22 4.76 1.34
CA ASP A 35 2.01 5.23 2.03
C ASP A 35 2.19 5.04 3.55
N MET A 36 2.45 6.14 4.25
CA MET A 36 2.74 6.12 5.68
C MET A 36 1.52 5.78 6.53
N ASN A 37 0.29 5.98 6.04
CA ASN A 37 -0.89 5.76 6.87
C ASN A 37 -0.99 4.29 7.29
N GLY A 38 -0.72 3.36 6.36
CA GLY A 38 -0.69 1.94 6.65
C GLY A 38 0.36 1.56 7.70
N ILE A 39 1.54 2.17 7.62
CA ILE A 39 2.66 1.94 8.56
C ILE A 39 2.31 2.48 9.95
N ILE A 40 1.81 3.71 10.03
CA ILE A 40 1.43 4.35 11.31
C ILE A 40 0.31 3.54 12.00
N HIS A 41 -0.67 3.06 11.23
CA HIS A 41 -1.71 2.18 11.78
C HIS A 41 -1.13 0.86 12.30
N GLY A 42 -0.25 0.20 11.55
CA GLY A 42 0.39 -1.05 11.97
C GLY A 42 1.25 -0.92 13.23
N CYS A 43 1.99 0.19 13.37
CA CYS A 43 2.83 0.44 14.54
C CYS A 43 2.06 0.93 15.77
N SER A 44 0.92 1.61 15.59
CA SER A 44 0.14 2.13 16.71
C SER A 44 -0.82 1.10 17.32
N HIS A 45 -1.38 0.19 16.52
CA HIS A 45 -2.38 -0.79 16.95
C HIS A 45 -2.13 -2.17 16.31
N PRO A 46 -1.12 -2.93 16.79
CA PRO A 46 -0.81 -4.25 16.23
C PRO A 46 -1.92 -5.28 16.48
N ASP A 47 -2.71 -5.15 17.55
CA ASP A 47 -3.85 -6.02 17.88
C ASP A 47 -5.04 -5.19 18.42
N ASP A 48 -6.08 -5.01 17.58
CA ASP A 48 -7.32 -4.29 17.94
C ASP A 48 -8.13 -4.94 19.08
N GLU A 49 -7.75 -6.15 19.53
CA GLU A 49 -8.47 -6.92 20.54
C GLU A 49 -7.99 -6.68 21.98
N ASP A 50 -6.75 -6.19 22.16
CA ASP A 50 -6.14 -6.03 23.49
C ASP A 50 -6.33 -4.62 24.05
N VAL A 51 -7.40 -4.47 24.83
CA VAL A 51 -7.81 -3.23 25.53
C VAL A 51 -6.75 -2.70 26.52
N SER A 52 -5.80 -3.54 26.92
CA SER A 52 -4.71 -3.21 27.86
C SER A 52 -3.44 -2.73 27.18
N PHE A 53 -3.33 -2.82 25.85
CA PHE A 53 -2.10 -2.46 25.15
C PHE A 53 -1.84 -0.96 25.25
N ARG A 54 -0.71 -0.60 25.86
CA ARG A 54 -0.23 0.76 25.99
C ARG A 54 1.13 0.86 25.34
N ILE A 55 1.25 1.79 24.42
CA ILE A 55 2.50 2.15 23.78
C ILE A 55 2.66 3.67 23.92
N SER A 56 3.87 4.10 24.28
CA SER A 56 4.23 5.51 24.30
C SER A 56 4.47 6.02 22.88
N GLU A 57 4.22 7.30 22.65
CA GLU A 57 4.47 7.94 21.34
C GLU A 57 5.92 7.74 20.89
N ASP A 58 6.90 7.87 21.80
CA ASP A 58 8.31 7.63 21.51
C ASP A 58 8.61 6.19 21.04
N GLN A 59 7.84 5.20 21.50
CA GLN A 59 7.97 3.84 21.01
C GLN A 59 7.36 3.70 19.61
N ILE A 60 6.19 4.31 19.37
CA ILE A 60 5.56 4.35 18.02
C ILE A 60 6.53 4.95 17.01
N PHE A 61 7.14 6.08 17.33
CA PHE A 61 8.10 6.73 16.42
C PHE A 61 9.32 5.86 16.17
N ARG A 62 9.88 5.23 17.20
CA ARG A 62 11.01 4.29 17.02
C ARG A 62 10.64 3.12 16.12
N ASP A 63 9.45 2.56 16.30
CA ASP A 63 8.96 1.45 15.47
C ASP A 63 8.71 1.89 14.03
N ILE A 64 8.14 3.08 13.81
CA ILE A 64 7.96 3.68 12.47
C ILE A 64 9.32 3.88 11.80
N PHE A 65 10.29 4.50 12.48
CA PHE A 65 11.61 4.75 11.90
C PHE A 65 12.34 3.45 11.57
N HIS A 66 12.33 2.50 12.50
CA HIS A 66 12.90 1.18 12.24
C HIS A 66 12.24 0.49 11.04
N TYR A 67 10.91 0.58 10.92
CA TYR A 67 10.20 0.00 9.79
C TYR A 67 10.55 0.66 8.45
N VAL A 68 10.63 1.99 8.42
CA VAL A 68 11.08 2.74 7.24
C VAL A 68 12.52 2.38 6.87
N ASP A 69 13.42 2.26 7.85
CA ASP A 69 14.83 1.87 7.64
C ASP A 69 14.94 0.46 7.04
N VAL A 70 14.15 -0.49 7.53
CA VAL A 70 14.07 -1.85 6.97
C VAL A 70 13.61 -1.81 5.52
N LEU A 71 12.52 -1.09 5.22
CA LEU A 71 12.02 -0.98 3.84
C LEU A 71 13.04 -0.31 2.90
N PHE A 72 13.67 0.76 3.36
CA PHE A 72 14.70 1.46 2.60
C PHE A 72 15.93 0.56 2.37
N GLY A 73 16.34 -0.21 3.38
CA GLY A 73 17.45 -1.16 3.30
C GLY A 73 17.20 -2.33 2.36
N ILE A 74 15.95 -2.77 2.21
CA ILE A 74 15.55 -3.85 1.29
C ILE A 74 15.54 -3.34 -0.16
N ILE A 75 14.91 -2.19 -0.41
CA ILE A 75 14.67 -1.69 -1.78
C ILE A 75 15.85 -0.90 -2.35
N LYS A 76 16.55 -0.13 -1.52
CA LYS A 76 17.70 0.72 -1.89
C LYS A 76 17.42 1.58 -3.16
N PRO A 77 16.46 2.53 -3.10
CA PRO A 77 16.11 3.35 -4.26
C PRO A 77 17.30 4.21 -4.73
N ARG A 78 17.49 4.31 -6.06
CA ARG A 78 18.64 5.01 -6.66
C ARG A 78 18.42 6.50 -6.88
N LYS A 79 17.18 6.94 -7.10
CA LYS A 79 16.83 8.32 -7.51
C LYS A 79 15.92 9.00 -6.48
N VAL A 80 14.73 8.44 -6.25
CA VAL A 80 13.69 9.09 -5.44
C VAL A 80 13.22 8.20 -4.29
N PHE A 81 13.15 8.78 -3.11
CA PHE A 81 12.45 8.22 -1.97
C PHE A 81 11.34 9.18 -1.54
N PHE A 82 10.09 8.75 -1.71
CA PHE A 82 8.91 9.58 -1.50
C PHE A 82 8.02 8.98 -0.41
N MET A 83 7.79 9.75 0.65
CA MET A 83 6.91 9.34 1.77
C MET A 83 5.65 10.19 1.76
N ALA A 84 4.49 9.56 1.60
CA ALA A 84 3.21 10.24 1.56
C ALA A 84 2.44 10.05 2.87
N ILE A 85 1.98 11.16 3.44
CA ILE A 85 1.08 11.17 4.60
C ILE A 85 -0.27 11.74 4.15
N ASP A 86 -1.38 11.15 4.60
CA ASP A 86 -2.71 11.66 4.29
C ASP A 86 -2.86 13.12 4.75
N GLY A 87 -3.43 13.96 3.90
CA GLY A 87 -3.91 15.29 4.25
C GLY A 87 -5.45 15.32 4.30
N VAL A 88 -6.02 16.50 4.03
CA VAL A 88 -7.49 16.66 3.94
C VAL A 88 -8.02 15.91 2.72
N ALA A 89 -8.86 14.91 2.94
CA ALA A 89 -9.46 14.10 1.89
C ALA A 89 -10.69 14.80 1.23
N PRO A 90 -10.98 14.50 -0.05
CA PRO A 90 -12.19 14.97 -0.74
C PRO A 90 -13.49 14.45 -0.12
N ARG A 91 -14.57 15.19 -0.34
CA ARG A 91 -15.90 14.91 0.23
C ARG A 91 -16.40 13.49 -0.03
N ALA A 92 -16.07 12.91 -1.19
CA ALA A 92 -16.43 11.54 -1.54
C ALA A 92 -15.86 10.51 -0.53
N LYS A 93 -14.60 10.69 -0.09
CA LYS A 93 -13.95 9.82 0.89
C LYS A 93 -14.27 10.22 2.33
N MET A 94 -14.60 11.49 2.59
CA MET A 94 -14.96 11.97 3.94
C MET A 94 -16.11 11.17 4.58
N ASN A 95 -17.16 10.83 3.81
CA ASN A 95 -18.28 10.05 4.34
C ASN A 95 -17.84 8.63 4.76
N GLN A 96 -17.00 7.98 3.95
CA GLN A 96 -16.47 6.66 4.23
C GLN A 96 -15.47 6.68 5.40
N GLN A 97 -14.60 7.69 5.47
CA GLN A 97 -13.71 7.90 6.62
C GLN A 97 -14.51 8.14 7.90
N ARG A 98 -15.55 8.99 7.86
CA ARG A 98 -16.42 9.26 9.00
C ARG A 98 -17.13 8.00 9.49
N ALA A 99 -17.69 7.20 8.59
CA ALA A 99 -18.34 5.94 8.94
C ALA A 99 -17.35 4.95 9.58
N ARG A 100 -16.13 4.82 9.02
CA ARG A 100 -15.07 3.96 9.59
C ARG A 100 -14.66 4.40 10.99
N ARG A 101 -14.41 5.70 11.21
CA ARG A 101 -14.05 6.25 12.53
C ARG A 101 -15.17 6.06 13.55
N PHE A 102 -16.42 6.27 13.14
CA PHE A 102 -17.58 6.04 14.00
C PHE A 102 -17.68 4.56 14.43
N MET A 103 -17.50 3.63 13.48
CA MET A 103 -17.50 2.19 13.77
C MET A 103 -16.35 1.78 14.68
N SER A 104 -15.13 2.31 14.45
CA SER A 104 -13.97 2.05 15.29
C SER A 104 -14.19 2.54 16.72
N ALA A 105 -14.68 3.77 16.90
CA ALA A 105 -15.00 4.33 18.21
C ALA A 105 -16.07 3.49 18.94
N LYS A 106 -17.13 3.07 18.22
CA LYS A 106 -18.17 2.21 18.79
C LYS A 106 -17.63 0.84 19.19
N ASN A 107 -16.86 0.19 18.33
CA ASN A 107 -16.27 -1.13 18.60
C ASN A 107 -15.31 -1.07 19.81
N SER A 108 -14.53 0.01 19.92
CA SER A 108 -13.64 0.25 21.07
C SER A 108 -14.42 0.39 22.38
N GLN A 109 -15.51 1.16 22.37
CA GLN A 109 -16.41 1.28 23.53
C GLN A 109 -17.04 -0.06 23.91
N ASP A 110 -17.54 -0.81 22.93
CA ASP A 110 -18.12 -2.14 23.15
C ASP A 110 -17.08 -3.14 23.69
N ALA A 111 -15.83 -3.06 23.23
CA ALA A 111 -14.72 -3.88 23.70
C ALA A 111 -14.34 -3.54 25.15
N LEU A 112 -14.25 -2.24 25.49
CA LEU A 112 -14.02 -1.76 26.85
C LEU A 112 -15.12 -2.25 27.80
N GLN A 113 -16.39 -2.13 27.40
CA GLN A 113 -17.51 -2.60 28.22
C GLN A 113 -17.48 -4.11 28.44
N LYS A 114 -17.12 -4.88 27.41
CA LYS A 114 -16.90 -6.34 27.55
C LYS A 114 -15.73 -6.66 28.48
N ALA A 115 -14.65 -5.88 28.46
CA ALA A 115 -13.51 -6.05 29.36
C ALA A 115 -13.88 -5.74 30.82
N MET A 116 -14.67 -4.67 31.05
CA MET A 116 -15.21 -4.33 32.38
C MET A 116 -16.10 -5.44 32.93
N ASN A 117 -17.01 -5.99 32.11
CA ASN A 117 -17.88 -7.09 32.50
C ASN A 117 -17.11 -8.37 32.83
N LYS A 118 -15.93 -8.57 32.24
CA LYS A 118 -15.02 -9.68 32.52
C LYS A 118 -14.08 -9.41 33.71
N GLY A 119 -14.13 -8.23 34.33
CA GLY A 119 -13.28 -7.85 35.45
C GLY A 119 -11.80 -7.70 35.08
N VAL A 120 -11.48 -7.45 33.80
CA VAL A 120 -10.09 -7.25 33.37
C VAL A 120 -9.60 -5.90 33.89
N PRO A 121 -8.42 -5.81 34.54
CA PRO A 121 -7.86 -4.54 35.00
C PRO A 121 -7.55 -3.64 33.80
N ILE A 122 -8.17 -2.47 33.77
CA ILE A 122 -7.97 -1.47 32.72
C ILE A 122 -6.92 -0.46 33.22
N PRO A 123 -5.85 -0.19 32.46
CA PRO A 123 -4.87 0.83 32.81
C PRO A 123 -5.51 2.22 32.87
N ASN A 124 -5.09 3.04 33.84
CA ASN A 124 -5.72 4.33 34.14
C ASN A 124 -5.34 5.46 33.15
N GLU A 125 -4.30 5.26 32.34
CA GLU A 125 -3.88 6.23 31.33
C GLU A 125 -4.92 6.31 30.19
N LYS A 126 -4.78 7.18 29.19
CA LYS A 126 -5.61 7.16 27.96
C LYS A 126 -4.91 6.42 26.81
N PRO A 127 -5.60 5.55 26.05
CA PRO A 127 -5.04 4.93 24.85
C PRO A 127 -4.73 5.99 23.79
N PHE A 128 -3.79 5.70 22.90
CA PHE A 128 -3.45 6.58 21.78
C PHE A 128 -4.66 6.75 20.86
N ASP A 129 -5.03 7.99 20.54
CA ASP A 129 -6.17 8.25 19.67
C ASP A 129 -5.77 8.09 18.19
N SER A 130 -6.16 6.97 17.61
CA SER A 130 -6.02 6.72 16.16
C SER A 130 -6.62 7.82 15.29
N ASN A 131 -7.60 8.59 15.79
CA ASN A 131 -8.19 9.69 15.02
C ASN A 131 -7.23 10.86 14.80
N CYS A 132 -6.13 10.95 15.56
CA CYS A 132 -5.09 11.96 15.40
C CYS A 132 -4.16 11.71 14.21
N ILE A 133 -4.19 10.50 13.62
CA ILE A 133 -3.31 10.11 12.51
C ILE A 133 -3.65 10.87 11.22
N THR A 134 -4.89 11.33 11.05
CA THR A 134 -5.25 12.21 9.93
C THR A 134 -5.09 13.67 10.34
N PRO A 135 -4.16 14.44 9.76
CA PRO A 135 -3.93 15.81 10.15
C PRO A 135 -5.10 16.69 9.71
N GLY A 136 -5.96 16.99 10.67
CA GLY A 136 -6.83 18.17 10.66
C GLY A 136 -6.21 19.36 11.40
N LEU A 137 -5.00 19.23 11.95
CA LEU A 137 -4.32 20.29 12.68
C LEU A 137 -2.97 20.63 12.05
N CYS A 138 -2.85 21.88 11.60
CA CYS A 138 -1.57 22.59 11.59
C CYS A 138 -0.97 22.52 12.99
N ASN A 139 0.26 22.03 13.12
CA ASN A 139 1.31 22.56 14.02
C ASN A 139 2.42 21.53 14.30
N ILE A 140 3.06 20.92 13.28
CA ILE A 140 4.45 20.44 13.40
C ILE A 140 5.16 20.65 12.06
N ALA A 141 6.33 21.28 12.13
CA ALA A 141 7.19 21.61 11.00
C ALA A 141 8.00 20.38 10.54
N LEU A 142 7.49 19.63 9.55
CA LEU A 142 8.32 18.86 8.61
C LEU A 142 7.77 19.12 7.20
N ALA A 143 8.38 20.10 6.53
CA ALA A 143 7.79 20.87 5.45
C ALA A 143 7.91 20.16 4.08
N SER A 144 6.79 19.64 3.58
CA SER A 144 6.29 19.80 2.19
C SER A 144 5.17 18.80 1.87
N VAL A 145 5.26 17.55 2.34
CA VAL A 145 4.27 16.50 1.98
C VAL A 145 3.05 16.46 2.92
N LEU A 146 3.21 16.85 4.17
CA LEU A 146 2.16 16.88 5.20
C LEU A 146 1.07 17.94 4.95
N PHE A 147 1.44 19.10 4.40
CA PHE A 147 0.53 20.23 4.23
C PHE A 147 -0.24 20.24 2.91
N CYS A 148 0.10 19.34 1.99
CA CYS A 148 -0.63 19.21 0.73
C CYS A 148 -2.01 18.58 1.01
N PRO A 149 -3.12 19.18 0.53
CA PRO A 149 -4.41 18.54 0.57
C PRO A 149 -4.38 17.28 -0.30
N GLY A 150 -5.26 16.33 0.01
CA GLY A 150 -5.35 15.05 -0.71
C GLY A 150 -4.79 13.87 0.08
N GLU A 151 -5.10 12.69 -0.43
CA GLU A 151 -4.75 11.40 0.16
C GLU A 151 -3.35 10.98 -0.29
N GLY A 152 -2.63 10.24 0.55
CA GLY A 152 -1.26 9.81 0.30
C GLY A 152 -1.12 9.05 -1.02
N GLU A 153 -2.04 8.10 -1.28
CA GLU A 153 -2.07 7.34 -2.54
C GLU A 153 -2.21 8.22 -3.79
N HIS A 154 -3.05 9.25 -3.72
CA HIS A 154 -3.24 10.18 -4.84
C HIS A 154 -2.08 11.17 -4.97
N LYS A 155 -1.47 11.62 -3.87
CA LYS A 155 -0.25 12.44 -3.89
C LYS A 155 0.89 11.71 -4.60
N ILE A 156 1.06 10.41 -4.34
CA ILE A 156 2.06 9.57 -5.02
C ILE A 156 1.76 9.51 -6.52
N MET A 157 0.51 9.26 -6.88
CA MET A 157 0.11 9.17 -8.29
C MET A 157 0.24 10.50 -9.03
N ASP A 158 -0.05 11.62 -8.37
CA ASP A 158 0.15 12.96 -8.91
C ASP A 158 1.63 13.27 -9.12
N PHE A 159 2.48 12.87 -8.17
CA PHE A 159 3.92 13.00 -8.31
C PHE A 159 4.43 12.19 -9.51
N ILE A 160 4.04 10.92 -9.65
CA ILE A 160 4.42 10.09 -10.81
C ILE A 160 3.95 10.75 -12.12
N ARG A 161 2.71 11.25 -12.17
CA ARG A 161 2.20 11.98 -13.35
C ARG A 161 3.01 13.24 -13.66
N SER A 162 3.44 13.98 -12.65
CA SER A 162 4.25 15.18 -12.82
C SER A 162 5.68 14.89 -13.27
N GLU A 163 6.26 13.76 -12.86
CA GLU A 163 7.58 13.32 -13.34
C GLU A 163 7.50 12.93 -14.81
N ARG A 164 6.46 12.18 -15.20
CA ARG A 164 6.24 11.76 -16.59
C ARG A 164 6.00 12.91 -17.57
N SER A 165 5.46 14.04 -17.10
CA SER A 165 5.24 15.20 -17.97
C SER A 165 6.52 15.98 -18.25
N GLN A 166 7.62 15.68 -17.54
CA GLN A 166 8.90 16.32 -17.79
C GLN A 166 9.52 15.81 -19.11
N PRO A 167 10.14 16.71 -19.90
CA PRO A 167 10.70 16.33 -21.20
C PRO A 167 11.90 15.38 -21.10
N ASN A 168 12.55 15.31 -19.93
CA ASN A 168 13.72 14.47 -19.67
C ASN A 168 13.39 13.18 -18.89
N TYR A 169 12.10 12.83 -18.79
CA TYR A 169 11.67 11.62 -18.10
C TYR A 169 12.17 10.37 -18.83
N ASP A 170 12.78 9.44 -18.09
CA ASP A 170 13.20 8.15 -18.61
C ASP A 170 12.04 7.16 -18.55
N PRO A 171 11.51 6.65 -19.69
CA PRO A 171 10.37 5.74 -19.70
C PRO A 171 10.65 4.38 -19.04
N ASN A 172 11.91 4.03 -18.78
CA ASN A 172 12.30 2.77 -18.18
C ASN A 172 12.56 2.88 -16.66
N THR A 173 12.16 4.00 -16.03
CA THR A 173 12.26 4.15 -14.58
C THR A 173 11.49 3.06 -13.86
N ARG A 174 12.11 2.51 -12.83
CA ARG A 174 11.54 1.42 -12.03
C ARG A 174 10.92 1.98 -10.76
N HIS A 175 9.63 1.78 -10.61
CA HIS A 175 8.80 2.28 -9.53
C HIS A 175 8.45 1.14 -8.57
N CYS A 176 8.69 1.36 -7.28
CA CYS A 176 8.25 0.48 -6.19
C CYS A 176 7.30 1.26 -5.28
N LEU A 177 6.08 0.78 -5.08
CA LEU A 177 5.11 1.39 -4.16
C LEU A 177 4.76 0.42 -3.04
N TYR A 178 4.95 0.84 -1.80
CA TYR A 178 4.58 0.07 -0.61
C TYR A 178 3.16 0.40 -0.16
N GLY A 179 2.33 -0.63 0.03
CA GLY A 179 1.05 -0.49 0.72
C GLY A 179 0.10 -1.68 0.62
N LEU A 180 -0.77 -1.82 1.61
CA LEU A 180 -1.65 -2.98 1.80
C LEU A 180 -3.03 -2.83 1.13
N ASP A 181 -3.38 -1.64 0.65
CA ASP A 181 -4.68 -1.37 0.02
C ASP A 181 -4.77 -1.87 -1.43
N ALA A 182 -5.87 -2.55 -1.76
CA ALA A 182 -6.10 -3.12 -3.08
C ALA A 182 -6.23 -2.04 -4.17
N ASP A 183 -6.58 -0.82 -3.77
CA ASP A 183 -6.74 0.33 -4.65
C ASP A 183 -5.38 0.73 -5.28
N LEU A 184 -4.26 0.49 -4.59
CA LEU A 184 -2.91 0.70 -5.12
C LEU A 184 -2.59 -0.18 -6.34
N ILE A 185 -3.21 -1.36 -6.45
CA ILE A 185 -3.08 -2.25 -7.62
C ILE A 185 -3.71 -1.58 -8.83
N MET A 186 -4.91 -1.03 -8.67
CA MET A 186 -5.61 -0.33 -9.73
C MET A 186 -4.89 0.96 -10.11
N LEU A 187 -4.50 1.75 -9.12
CA LEU A 187 -3.75 2.99 -9.35
C LEU A 187 -2.44 2.72 -10.08
N GLY A 188 -1.66 1.73 -9.64
CA GLY A 188 -0.42 1.35 -10.30
C GLY A 188 -0.64 0.89 -11.75
N MET A 189 -1.71 0.17 -12.07
CA MET A 189 -2.05 -0.16 -13.46
C MET A 189 -2.45 1.06 -14.29
N CYS A 190 -3.23 1.98 -13.72
CA CYS A 190 -3.64 3.23 -14.36
C CYS A 190 -2.47 4.21 -14.56
N SER A 191 -1.33 4.01 -13.88
CA SER A 191 -0.12 4.78 -14.14
C SER A 191 0.44 4.51 -15.55
N HIS A 192 0.19 3.34 -16.13
CA HIS A 192 0.76 2.89 -17.41
C HIS A 192 2.31 2.88 -17.43
N GLU A 193 2.97 2.77 -16.28
CA GLU A 193 4.42 2.59 -16.21
C GLU A 193 4.83 1.14 -16.55
N PRO A 194 5.86 0.94 -17.40
CA PRO A 194 6.29 -0.40 -17.82
C PRO A 194 7.04 -1.17 -16.72
N HIS A 195 7.56 -0.48 -15.71
CA HIS A 195 8.33 -1.06 -14.60
C HIS A 195 7.78 -0.64 -13.23
N PHE A 196 6.59 -1.13 -12.90
CA PHE A 196 5.91 -0.87 -11.63
C PHE A 196 5.75 -2.14 -10.77
N ALA A 197 6.27 -2.11 -9.54
CA ALA A 197 6.09 -3.16 -8.55
C ALA A 197 5.39 -2.61 -7.30
N LEU A 198 4.54 -3.43 -6.70
CA LEU A 198 3.94 -3.17 -5.40
C LEU A 198 4.63 -4.04 -4.34
N LEU A 199 5.12 -3.40 -3.28
CA LEU A 199 5.67 -4.08 -2.12
C LEU A 199 4.56 -4.30 -1.10
N ARG A 200 4.37 -5.56 -0.71
CA ARG A 200 3.31 -5.97 0.21
C ARG A 200 3.80 -7.00 1.20
N GLU A 201 3.32 -6.91 2.43
CA GLU A 201 3.53 -7.99 3.40
C GLU A 201 2.65 -9.19 3.07
N GLU A 202 3.18 -10.39 3.31
CA GLU A 202 2.43 -11.62 3.12
C GLU A 202 1.32 -11.75 4.18
N VAL A 203 0.07 -11.71 3.73
CA VAL A 203 -1.08 -12.04 4.56
C VAL A 203 -1.27 -13.56 4.55
N LYS A 204 -0.88 -14.25 5.63
CA LYS A 204 -1.14 -15.69 5.76
C LYS A 204 -2.63 -15.94 5.94
N PHE A 205 -3.31 -16.35 4.88
CA PHE A 205 -4.73 -16.68 4.90
C PHE A 205 -4.96 -18.06 5.53
N GLY A 206 -5.31 -18.09 6.83
CA GLY A 206 -5.64 -19.34 7.53
C GLY A 206 -6.30 -19.07 8.89
N ARG A 207 -6.96 -20.08 9.46
CA ARG A 207 -7.44 -20.00 10.86
C ARG A 207 -6.23 -19.81 11.76
N PRO A 208 -6.25 -18.87 12.72
CA PRO A 208 -5.15 -18.72 13.67
C PRO A 208 -4.99 -20.04 14.42
N LYS A 209 -3.82 -20.68 14.28
CA LYS A 209 -3.44 -21.78 15.17
C LYS A 209 -2.98 -21.15 16.47
N ASN A 210 -3.66 -21.48 17.57
CA ASN A 210 -3.23 -21.12 18.93
C ASN A 210 -1.83 -21.71 19.20
N HIS A 211 -0.79 -20.94 18.90
CA HIS A 211 0.53 -21.16 19.47
C HIS A 211 0.77 -20.06 20.49
N GLY A 212 1.07 -20.50 21.71
CA GLY A 212 1.23 -19.66 22.88
C GLY A 212 2.17 -18.48 22.68
N THR A 213 1.85 -17.44 23.42
CA THR A 213 2.64 -16.24 23.76
C THR A 213 4.14 -16.37 23.50
N LYS A 214 4.52 -16.17 22.24
CA LYS A 214 5.80 -15.57 21.90
C LYS A 214 5.46 -14.18 21.42
N HIS A 215 6.10 -13.18 22.05
CA HIS A 215 6.21 -11.83 21.50
C HIS A 215 6.40 -11.97 19.99
N LYS A 216 5.35 -11.71 19.20
CA LYS A 216 5.50 -11.66 17.76
C LYS A 216 6.33 -10.41 17.55
N SER A 217 7.62 -10.59 17.30
CA SER A 217 8.41 -9.55 16.67
C SER A 217 7.63 -9.17 15.41
N VAL A 218 7.01 -7.99 15.42
CA VAL A 218 6.20 -7.41 14.34
C VAL A 218 6.94 -7.47 12.99
N PHE A 219 8.26 -7.68 13.03
CA PHE A 219 9.22 -7.58 11.94
C PHE A 219 9.56 -8.89 11.19
N HIS A 220 8.94 -10.04 11.50
CA HIS A 220 9.19 -11.29 10.75
C HIS A 220 8.07 -11.60 9.74
N ALA A 221 7.47 -10.57 9.16
CA ALA A 221 6.57 -10.71 8.03
C ALA A 221 7.41 -10.95 6.77
N SER A 222 7.18 -12.07 6.07
CA SER A 222 7.74 -12.27 4.74
C SER A 222 7.18 -11.19 3.83
N ILE A 223 8.05 -10.41 3.19
CA ILE A 223 7.65 -9.37 2.25
C ILE A 223 7.62 -9.98 0.84
N SER A 224 6.59 -9.65 0.08
CA SER A 224 6.36 -10.14 -1.28
C SER A 224 6.27 -8.97 -2.25
N PHE A 225 6.90 -9.12 -3.42
CA PHE A 225 6.70 -8.22 -4.55
C PHE A 225 5.51 -8.68 -5.37
N PHE A 226 4.67 -7.74 -5.73
CA PHE A 226 3.60 -7.92 -6.69
C PHE A 226 3.91 -7.09 -7.95
N TYR A 227 4.34 -7.77 -9.02
CA TYR A 227 4.76 -7.11 -10.25
C TYR A 227 3.55 -6.77 -11.13
N LEU A 228 3.15 -5.49 -11.11
CA LEU A 228 2.00 -5.00 -11.89
C LEU A 228 2.25 -5.01 -13.39
N THR A 229 3.50 -5.03 -13.81
CA THR A 229 3.91 -5.01 -15.22
C THR A 229 3.64 -6.33 -15.91
N ARG A 230 3.84 -7.43 -15.19
CA ARG A 230 3.41 -8.75 -15.64
C ARG A 230 1.89 -8.75 -15.81
N LEU A 231 1.16 -8.16 -14.84
CA LEU A 231 -0.30 -8.08 -14.88
C LEU A 231 -0.82 -7.23 -16.05
N SER A 232 -0.28 -6.04 -16.29
CA SER A 232 -0.73 -5.16 -17.39
C SER A 232 -0.50 -5.81 -18.75
N TYR A 233 0.62 -6.51 -18.94
CA TYR A 233 0.87 -7.31 -20.14
C TYR A 233 -0.16 -8.43 -20.30
N PHE A 234 -0.43 -9.20 -19.24
CA PHE A 234 -1.43 -10.27 -19.28
C PHE A 234 -2.84 -9.75 -19.56
N VAL A 235 -3.25 -8.63 -18.96
CA VAL A 235 -4.56 -8.00 -19.21
C VAL A 235 -4.65 -7.47 -20.63
N GLY A 236 -3.58 -6.83 -21.14
CA GLY A 236 -3.51 -6.34 -22.52
C GLY A 236 -3.61 -7.47 -23.54
N VAL A 237 -2.90 -8.58 -23.34
CA VAL A 237 -2.97 -9.77 -24.21
C VAL A 237 -4.35 -10.42 -24.14
N LEU A 238 -4.94 -10.55 -22.94
CA LEU A 238 -6.27 -11.14 -22.78
C LEU A 238 -7.35 -10.29 -23.46
N TRP A 239 -7.25 -8.96 -23.35
CA TRP A 239 -8.12 -8.02 -24.03
C TRP A 239 -7.98 -8.11 -25.55
N PHE A 240 -6.74 -8.19 -26.05
CA PHE A 240 -6.46 -8.36 -27.47
C PHE A 240 -7.09 -9.66 -28.02
N LEU A 241 -6.89 -10.78 -27.33
CA LEU A 241 -7.48 -12.06 -27.69
C LEU A 241 -9.03 -12.04 -27.63
N TYR A 242 -9.61 -11.35 -26.65
CA TYR A 242 -11.06 -11.17 -26.55
C TYR A 242 -11.61 -10.32 -27.71
N SER A 243 -10.93 -9.23 -28.06
CA SER A 243 -11.31 -8.38 -29.19
C SER A 243 -11.29 -9.14 -30.52
N LEU A 244 -10.28 -9.99 -30.73
CA LEU A 244 -10.21 -10.89 -31.89
C LEU A 244 -11.37 -11.89 -31.92
N ARG A 245 -11.77 -12.41 -30.76
CA ARG A 245 -12.90 -13.36 -30.64
C ARG A 245 -14.25 -12.71 -30.90
N CYS A 246 -14.44 -11.44 -30.55
CA CYS A 246 -15.71 -10.73 -30.68
C CYS A 246 -15.95 -10.05 -32.04
N ARG A 247 -14.98 -10.08 -32.98
CA ARG A 247 -15.07 -9.45 -34.33
C ARG A 247 -15.64 -8.01 -34.32
N LYS A 248 -15.35 -7.21 -33.29
CA LYS A 248 -15.75 -5.80 -33.22
C LYS A 248 -14.52 -4.93 -33.50
N PRO A 249 -14.35 -4.41 -34.74
CA PRO A 249 -13.17 -3.63 -35.13
C PRO A 249 -13.07 -2.27 -34.42
N GLU A 250 -14.18 -1.74 -33.87
CA GLU A 250 -14.20 -0.47 -33.15
C GLU A 250 -13.45 -0.49 -31.79
N LEU A 251 -13.25 -1.68 -31.20
CA LEU A 251 -12.50 -1.85 -29.95
C LEU A 251 -10.98 -1.95 -30.16
N ALA A 252 -10.51 -2.01 -31.43
CA ALA A 252 -9.10 -2.10 -31.77
C ALA A 252 -8.32 -0.78 -31.56
N GLY A 253 -9.01 0.36 -31.45
CA GLY A 253 -8.38 1.68 -31.23
C GLY A 253 -7.60 1.79 -29.91
N PHE A 254 -7.96 0.99 -28.89
CA PHE A 254 -7.21 0.91 -27.63
C PHE A 254 -5.86 0.17 -27.76
N SER A 255 -5.66 -0.58 -28.85
CA SER A 255 -4.41 -1.30 -29.13
C SER A 255 -3.26 -0.37 -29.55
N VAL A 256 -3.53 0.87 -29.98
CA VAL A 256 -2.48 1.79 -30.46
C VAL A 256 -1.67 2.37 -29.29
N CYS A 257 -2.29 2.59 -28.12
CA CYS A 257 -1.56 3.01 -26.92
C CYS A 257 -0.64 1.91 -26.35
N TYR A 258 -1.02 0.63 -26.50
CA TYR A 258 -0.18 -0.51 -26.07
C TYR A 258 0.79 -0.99 -27.15
N GLY A 259 0.50 -0.72 -28.44
CA GLY A 259 1.31 -1.16 -29.58
C GLY A 259 2.68 -0.49 -29.68
N PHE A 260 2.85 0.71 -29.09
CA PHE A 260 4.14 1.41 -29.08
C PHE A 260 5.19 0.76 -28.15
N GLN A 261 4.77 -0.01 -27.13
CA GLN A 261 5.70 -0.70 -26.23
C GLN A 261 6.26 -2.02 -26.80
N LEU A 262 5.60 -2.63 -27.79
CA LEU A 262 6.07 -3.87 -28.42
C LEU A 262 7.35 -3.70 -29.25
N GLN A 263 7.67 -2.50 -29.72
CA GLN A 263 8.94 -2.24 -30.43
C GLN A 263 10.14 -2.15 -29.49
N SER A 264 9.96 -1.72 -28.23
CA SER A 264 11.06 -1.64 -27.26
C SER A 264 11.42 -3.01 -26.65
N ALA A 265 10.44 -3.92 -26.55
CA ALA A 265 10.64 -5.28 -26.01
C ALA A 265 11.45 -6.24 -26.92
N ARG A 266 11.73 -5.87 -28.19
CA ARG A 266 12.59 -6.68 -29.07
C ARG A 266 14.08 -6.66 -28.69
N ASN A 267 14.49 -5.78 -27.78
CA ASN A 267 15.89 -5.63 -27.37
C ASN A 267 16.24 -6.30 -26.02
N LEU A 268 15.29 -6.93 -25.34
CA LEU A 268 15.59 -7.78 -24.18
C LEU A 268 15.80 -9.21 -24.67
N LYS A 269 17.04 -9.53 -25.03
CA LYS A 269 17.50 -10.92 -25.13
C LYS A 269 17.49 -11.51 -23.72
N PHE A 270 16.80 -12.64 -23.58
CA PHE A 270 16.95 -13.58 -22.48
C PHE A 270 18.39 -14.10 -22.39
#